data_AF-A0A3S4HP18-F1
#
_entry.id   AF-A0A3S4HP18-F1
#
_cell.length_a   1.000
_cell.length_b   1.000
_cell.length_c   1.000
_cell.angle_alpha   90.00
_cell.angle_beta   90.00
_cell.angle_gamma   90.00
#
_symmetry.space_group_name_H-M   'P 1'
#
loop_
_entity.id
_entity.type
_entity.pdbx_description
1 polymer ?
#
loop_
_entity_poly.entity_id
_entity_poly.type
_entity_poly.pdbx_seq_one_letter_code
_entity_poly.pdbx_strand_id
1 'polypeptide(L)'
;MLGQLSAGYMLTDDWRVYTRVAQGYKPSGYNIVPTAGLDAKPFVAEKSINYELGTRYETADVTLQAATFYTHTKDMQLYSGPVGMQTLSNAGKADATGVELEAKWRVCARLVMGYQWQRDPFRIHQ
;
A
#
# COMPACT_ATOMS: atom_id res chain seq x y z
N MET A 1 6.87 -9.35 15.23
CA MET A 1 7.91 -9.02 14.22
C MET A 1 7.19 -8.45 13.02
N LEU A 2 7.69 -7.35 12.47
CA LEU A 2 7.31 -6.90 11.13
C LEU A 2 8.27 -7.57 10.18
N GLY A 3 7.72 -8.16 9.12
CA GLY A 3 8.49 -8.95 8.17
C GLY A 3 8.05 -8.63 6.76
N GLN A 4 9.02 -8.70 5.85
CA GLN A 4 8.78 -8.71 4.43
C GLN A 4 9.36 -10.01 3.88
N LEU A 5 8.56 -10.72 3.10
CA LEU A 5 8.98 -11.85 2.30
C LEU A 5 8.79 -11.46 0.84
N SER A 6 9.81 -11.67 0.01
CA SER A 6 9.67 -11.53 -1.44
C SER A 6 10.32 -12.71 -2.13
N ALA A 7 9.64 -13.21 -3.15
CA ALA A 7 10.15 -14.23 -4.04
C ALA A 7 10.13 -13.67 -5.47
N GLY A 8 11.15 -13.99 -6.24
CA GLY A 8 11.26 -13.58 -7.63
C GLY A 8 11.81 -14.71 -8.47
N TYR A 9 11.29 -14.87 -9.67
CA TYR A 9 11.72 -15.86 -10.63
C TYR A 9 11.93 -15.20 -11.99
N MET A 10 13.07 -15.51 -12.63
CA MET A 10 13.34 -15.12 -13.99
C MET A 10 12.74 -16.17 -14.92
N LEU A 11 11.68 -15.81 -15.65
CA LEU A 11 11.10 -16.67 -16.69
C LEU A 11 12.04 -16.74 -17.90
N THR A 12 12.66 -15.62 -18.24
CA THR A 12 13.74 -15.47 -19.23
C THR A 12 14.73 -14.42 -18.72
N ASP A 13 15.83 -14.19 -19.46
CA ASP A 13 16.83 -13.18 -19.09
C ASP A 13 16.24 -11.75 -19.01
N ASP A 14 15.20 -11.49 -19.80
CA ASP A 14 14.51 -10.19 -19.90
C ASP A 14 13.18 -10.14 -19.12
N TRP A 15 12.69 -11.27 -18.61
CA TRP A 15 11.37 -11.36 -17.98
C TRP A 15 11.44 -11.92 -16.56
N ARG A 16 11.12 -11.07 -15.59
CA ARG A 16 10.97 -11.41 -14.18
C ARG A 16 9.52 -11.39 -13.72
N VAL A 17 9.13 -12.38 -12.95
CA VAL A 17 7.92 -12.36 -12.13
C VAL A 17 8.33 -12.32 -10.67
N TYR A 18 7.60 -11.58 -9.84
CA TYR A 18 7.86 -11.50 -8.42
C TYR A 18 6.57 -11.44 -7.63
N THR A 19 6.65 -11.92 -6.39
CA THR A 19 5.61 -11.73 -5.40
C THR A 19 6.23 -11.20 -4.12
N ARG A 20 5.48 -10.36 -3.42
CA ARG A 20 5.89 -9.76 -2.16
C ARG A 20 4.74 -9.83 -1.17
N VAL A 21 5.06 -10.24 0.05
CA VAL A 21 4.18 -10.12 1.20
C VAL A 21 4.90 -9.26 2.23
N ALA A 22 4.34 -8.11 2.56
CA ALA A 22 4.92 -7.16 3.50
C ALA A 22 3.92 -6.84 4.60
N GLN A 23 4.36 -6.87 5.85
CA GLN A 23 3.56 -6.40 6.98
C GLN A 23 4.00 -5.00 7.39
N GLY A 24 3.06 -4.06 7.35
CA GLY A 24 3.20 -2.72 7.89
C GLY A 24 2.55 -2.62 9.27
N TYR A 25 3.02 -1.65 10.06
CA TYR A 25 2.50 -1.38 11.38
C TYR A 25 2.69 0.09 11.69
N LYS A 26 1.62 0.74 12.15
CA LYS A 26 1.74 2.04 12.81
C LYS A 26 1.58 1.83 14.31
N PRO A 27 2.57 2.27 15.12
CA PRO A 27 2.54 2.06 16.55
C PRO A 27 1.30 2.62 17.23
N SER A 28 0.87 1.91 18.26
CA SER A 28 -0.11 2.39 19.24
C SER A 28 0.47 3.56 20.03
N GLY A 29 -0.41 4.37 20.60
CA GLY A 29 -0.04 5.49 21.44
C GLY A 29 -1.22 5.93 22.28
N TYR A 30 -1.04 7.06 22.94
CA TYR A 30 -2.05 7.68 23.78
C TYR A 30 -2.48 8.99 23.15
N ASN A 31 -3.77 9.30 23.21
CA ASN A 31 -4.26 10.59 22.76
C ASN A 31 -3.65 11.68 23.67
N ILE A 32 -2.85 12.59 23.09
CA ILE A 32 -2.05 13.58 23.84
C ILE A 32 -2.92 14.77 24.31
N VAL A 33 -4.16 14.88 23.81
CA VAL A 33 -5.10 15.93 24.22
C VAL A 33 -5.93 15.43 25.41
N PRO A 34 -5.80 16.02 26.60
CA PRO A 34 -6.68 15.70 27.72
C PRO A 34 -8.06 16.29 27.41
N THR A 35 -9.00 15.45 26.97
CA THR A 35 -10.41 15.84 26.94
C THR A 35 -10.94 15.76 28.36
N ALA A 36 -11.28 16.90 28.96
CA ALA A 36 -11.79 16.95 30.34
C ALA A 36 -13.00 16.00 30.50
N GLY A 37 -12.86 14.98 31.35
CA GLY A 37 -13.93 14.01 31.67
C GLY A 37 -13.92 12.68 30.91
N LEU A 38 -12.94 12.41 30.05
CA LEU A 38 -12.77 11.10 29.41
C LEU A 38 -11.38 10.53 29.72
N ASP A 39 -11.33 9.31 30.27
CA ASP A 39 -10.07 8.58 30.48
C ASP A 39 -9.25 8.52 29.19
N ALA A 40 -7.93 8.67 29.31
CA ALA A 40 -6.99 8.57 28.20
C ALA A 40 -7.03 7.15 27.62
N LYS A 41 -7.92 6.90 26.66
CA LYS A 41 -8.04 5.60 26.00
C LYS A 41 -6.79 5.37 25.15
N PRO A 42 -6.03 4.29 25.38
CA PRO A 42 -4.95 3.91 24.47
C PRO A 42 -5.56 3.55 23.11
N PHE A 43 -5.02 4.11 22.03
CA PHE A 43 -5.35 3.61 20.69
C PHE A 43 -4.45 2.42 20.37
N VAL A 44 -5.04 1.35 19.88
CA VAL A 44 -4.30 0.14 19.49
C VAL A 44 -3.52 0.38 18.20
N ALA A 45 -2.51 -0.44 17.97
CA ALA A 45 -1.61 -0.26 16.86
C ALA A 45 -2.27 -0.73 15.56
N GLU A 46 -2.22 0.12 14.52
CA GLU A 46 -2.71 -0.22 13.19
C GLU A 46 -1.78 -1.27 12.57
N LYS A 47 -2.37 -2.33 12.02
CA LYS A 47 -1.62 -3.39 11.34
C LYS A 47 -2.09 -3.47 9.89
N SER A 48 -1.14 -3.47 8.97
CA SER A 48 -1.42 -3.67 7.55
C SER A 48 -0.64 -4.87 7.03
N ILE A 49 -1.23 -5.58 6.08
CA ILE A 49 -0.55 -6.61 5.31
C ILE A 49 -0.81 -6.34 3.84
N ASN A 50 0.28 -6.26 3.07
CA ASN A 50 0.24 -6.07 1.64
C ASN A 50 0.71 -7.35 0.96
N TYR A 51 -0.09 -7.81 0.00
CA TYR A 51 0.21 -8.89 -0.93
C TYR A 51 0.33 -8.28 -2.32
N GLU A 52 1.46 -8.51 -2.97
CA GLU A 52 1.74 -7.96 -4.28
C GLU A 52 2.24 -9.07 -5.19
N LEU A 53 1.72 -9.06 -6.41
CA LEU A 53 2.16 -9.93 -7.49
C LEU A 53 2.45 -9.04 -8.68
N GLY A 54 3.71 -9.05 -9.11
CA GLY A 54 4.17 -8.20 -10.19
C GLY A 54 5.00 -8.95 -11.20
N THR A 55 5.07 -8.35 -12.37
CA THR A 55 5.88 -8.81 -13.49
C THR A 55 6.59 -7.63 -14.09
N ARG A 56 7.84 -7.85 -14.48
CA ARG A 56 8.68 -6.88 -15.17
C ARG A 56 9.32 -7.56 -16.36
N TYR A 57 9.08 -7.00 -17.51
CA TYR A 57 9.72 -7.36 -18.77
C TYR A 57 10.55 -6.18 -19.23
N GLU A 58 11.84 -6.38 -19.47
CA GLU A 58 12.76 -5.33 -19.82
C GLU A 58 13.75 -5.83 -20.85
N THR A 59 13.70 -5.22 -22.03
CA THR A 59 14.65 -5.43 -23.11
C THR A 59 15.42 -4.14 -23.37
N ALA A 60 16.31 -4.17 -24.36
CA ALA A 60 17.03 -2.97 -24.78
C ALA A 60 16.08 -1.79 -25.04
N ASP A 61 14.96 -1.99 -25.75
CA ASP A 61 14.09 -0.91 -26.22
C ASP A 61 12.73 -0.80 -25.50
N VAL A 62 12.33 -1.82 -24.74
CA VAL A 62 10.99 -1.89 -24.15
C VAL A 62 11.07 -2.24 -22.68
N THR A 63 10.31 -1.53 -21.86
CA THR A 63 10.09 -1.87 -20.45
C THR A 63 8.59 -1.95 -20.20
N LEU A 64 8.12 -3.11 -19.77
CA LEU A 64 6.74 -3.33 -19.34
C LEU A 64 6.76 -3.76 -17.87
N GLN A 65 5.96 -3.11 -17.05
CA GLN A 65 5.76 -3.49 -15.66
C GLN A 65 4.25 -3.59 -15.43
N ALA A 66 3.82 -4.67 -14.80
CA ALA A 66 2.46 -4.80 -14.34
C ALA A 66 2.48 -5.37 -12.94
N ALA A 67 1.66 -4.82 -12.06
CA ALA A 67 1.52 -5.31 -10.70
C ALA A 67 0.06 -5.28 -10.28
N THR A 68 -0.31 -6.26 -9.47
CA THR A 68 -1.56 -6.23 -8.71
C THR A 68 -1.20 -6.30 -7.25
N PHE A 69 -1.91 -5.53 -6.44
CA PHE A 69 -1.69 -5.48 -5.01
C PHE A 69 -3.01 -5.54 -4.25
N TYR A 70 -2.94 -6.16 -3.07
CA TYR A 70 -4.01 -6.23 -2.12
C TYR A 70 -3.44 -5.90 -0.74
N THR A 71 -3.88 -4.78 -0.18
CA THR A 71 -3.53 -4.34 1.16
C THR A 71 -4.75 -4.42 2.06
N HIS A 72 -4.65 -5.22 3.11
CA HIS A 72 -5.62 -5.27 4.19
C HIS A 72 -5.07 -4.51 5.39
N THR A 73 -5.79 -3.49 5.83
CA THR A 73 -5.45 -2.68 7.00
C THR A 73 -6.53 -2.85 8.06
N LYS A 74 -6.11 -3.19 9.27
CA LYS A 74 -6.98 -3.30 10.44
C LYS A 74 -6.59 -2.31 11.51
N ASP A 75 -7.57 -1.99 12.35
CA ASP A 75 -7.42 -1.10 13.50
C ASP A 75 -6.96 0.30 13.05
N MET A 76 -7.56 0.82 11.97
CA MET A 76 -7.24 2.15 11.45
C MET A 76 -7.52 3.22 12.50
N GLN A 77 -6.53 4.08 12.74
CA GLN A 77 -6.64 5.18 13.69
C GLN A 77 -7.32 6.38 13.01
N LEU A 78 -8.56 6.70 13.43
CA LEU A 78 -9.33 7.84 12.92
C LEU A 78 -9.55 8.87 14.03
N TYR A 79 -9.41 10.15 13.68
CA TYR A 79 -9.82 11.24 14.57
C TYR A 79 -11.34 11.38 14.55
N SER A 80 -11.95 11.33 15.73
CA SER A 80 -13.39 11.46 15.93
C SER A 80 -13.68 12.53 16.99
N GLY A 81 -14.62 13.43 16.69
CA GLY A 81 -15.04 14.49 17.61
C GLY A 81 -15.02 15.89 17.00
N PRO A 82 -15.62 16.87 17.69
CA PRO A 82 -15.66 18.25 17.25
C PRO A 82 -14.26 18.88 17.23
N VAL A 83 -14.07 19.87 16.35
CA VAL A 83 -12.81 20.62 16.22
C VAL A 83 -12.42 21.19 17.59
N GLY A 84 -11.25 20.80 18.09
CA GLY A 84 -10.76 21.17 19.43
C GLY A 84 -10.95 20.12 20.54
N MET A 85 -11.74 19.06 20.32
CA MET A 85 -11.89 17.90 21.23
C MET A 85 -11.78 16.56 20.48
N GLN A 86 -10.96 16.52 19.43
CA GLN A 86 -10.81 15.30 18.64
C GLN A 86 -10.09 14.21 19.43
N THR A 87 -10.67 13.03 19.42
CA THR A 87 -10.11 11.82 20.02
C THR A 87 -9.72 10.85 18.93
N LEU A 88 -8.45 10.42 18.95
CA LEU A 88 -7.98 9.37 18.08
C LEU A 88 -8.47 8.02 18.61
N SER A 89 -9.23 7.29 17.79
CA SER A 89 -9.70 5.95 18.13
C SER A 89 -9.58 5.00 16.95
N ASN A 90 -9.48 3.70 17.22
CA ASN A 90 -9.44 2.70 16.16
C ASN A 90 -10.87 2.40 15.70
N ALA A 91 -11.23 2.85 14.49
CA ALA A 91 -12.62 2.89 14.05
C ALA A 91 -12.81 2.46 12.59
N GLY A 92 -12.00 1.51 12.10
CA GLY A 92 -12.23 0.98 10.76
C GLY A 92 -11.25 -0.09 10.32
N LYS A 93 -11.67 -0.79 9.27
CA LYS A 93 -10.83 -1.63 8.42
C LYS A 93 -10.81 -1.02 7.02
N ALA A 94 -9.67 -1.09 6.34
CA ALA A 94 -9.61 -0.72 4.94
C ALA A 94 -9.01 -1.83 4.11
N ASP A 95 -9.62 -2.03 2.95
CA ASP A 95 -9.16 -2.91 1.91
C ASP A 95 -8.80 -2.04 0.70
N ALA A 96 -7.54 -2.09 0.30
CA ALA A 96 -7.05 -1.44 -0.91
C ALA A 96 -6.64 -2.55 -1.89
N THR A 97 -7.38 -2.69 -2.99
CA THR A 97 -7.00 -3.59 -4.08
C THR A 97 -6.74 -2.73 -5.30
N GLY A 98 -5.65 -2.98 -6.02
CA GLY A 98 -5.34 -2.22 -7.21
C GLY A 98 -4.51 -2.97 -8.22
N VAL A 99 -4.52 -2.44 -9.45
CA VAL A 99 -3.70 -2.90 -10.56
C VAL A 99 -2.97 -1.70 -11.13
N GLU A 100 -1.70 -1.89 -11.40
CA GLU A 100 -0.80 -0.92 -12.02
C GLU A 100 -0.20 -1.54 -13.28
N LEU A 101 -0.16 -0.74 -14.34
CA LEU A 101 0.46 -1.06 -15.61
C LEU A 101 1.31 0.12 -16.04
N GLU A 102 2.56 -0.14 -16.33
CA GLU A 102 3.49 0.81 -16.91
C GLU A 102 4.11 0.20 -18.16
N ALA A 103 4.12 0.96 -19.25
CA ALA A 103 4.75 0.58 -20.49
C ALA A 103 5.63 1.72 -20.97
N LYS A 104 6.89 1.44 -21.26
CA LYS A 104 7.84 2.36 -21.86
C LYS A 104 8.42 1.71 -23.10
N TRP A 105 8.49 2.46 -24.19
CA TRP A 105 9.10 1.98 -25.42
C TRP A 105 9.97 3.07 -26.04
N ARG A 106 11.14 2.68 -26.52
CA ARG A 106 12.05 3.55 -27.27
C ARG A 106 11.76 3.37 -28.76
N VAL A 107 11.16 4.38 -29.37
CA VAL A 107 10.81 4.35 -30.81
C VAL A 107 12.06 4.57 -31.66
N CYS A 108 12.94 5.46 -31.21
CA CYS A 108 14.25 5.70 -31.81
C CYS A 108 15.21 6.26 -30.76
N ALA A 109 16.50 6.39 -31.08
CA ALA A 109 17.55 6.84 -30.15
C ALA A 109 17.23 8.17 -29.43
N ARG A 110 16.34 9.01 -29.99
CA ARG A 110 15.96 10.32 -29.44
C ARG A 110 14.54 10.38 -28.89
N LEU A 111 13.71 9.35 -29.06
CA LEU A 111 12.32 9.35 -28.65
C LEU A 111 11.96 8.12 -27.82
N VAL A 112 11.60 8.38 -26.57
CA VAL A 112 10.99 7.40 -25.66
C VAL A 112 9.56 7.83 -25.39
N MET A 113 8.61 6.91 -25.53
CA MET A 113 7.25 7.12 -25.06
C MET A 113 7.00 6.25 -23.84
N GLY A 114 6.10 6.73 -22.98
CA GLY A 114 5.64 6.02 -21.80
C GLY A 114 4.14 6.12 -21.66
N TYR A 115 3.55 5.06 -21.13
CA TYR A 115 2.16 4.98 -20.71
C TYR A 115 2.12 4.41 -19.30
N GLN A 116 1.33 5.02 -18.44
CA GLN A 116 1.11 4.53 -17.09
C GLN A 116 -0.38 4.57 -16.80
N TRP A 117 -0.88 3.49 -16.23
CA TRP A 117 -2.26 3.34 -15.83
C TRP A 117 -2.32 2.65 -14.48
N GLN A 118 -3.20 3.16 -13.63
CA GLN A 118 -3.41 2.63 -12.29
C GLN A 118 -4.90 2.68 -11.98
N ARG A 119 -5.38 1.64 -11.30
CA ARG A 119 -6.73 1.60 -10.76
C ARG A 119 -6.73 0.90 -9.42
N ASP A 120 -7.18 1.62 -8.41
CA ASP A 120 -7.14 1.22 -7.01
C ASP A 120 -8.45 1.64 -6.30
N PRO A 121 -9.52 0.84 -6.39
CA PRO A 121 -10.71 1.07 -5.57
C PRO A 121 -10.37 0.88 -4.08
N PHE A 122 -10.22 2.00 -3.37
CA PHE A 122 -10.11 2.01 -1.91
C PHE A 122 -11.49 1.78 -1.28
N ARG A 123 -11.61 0.76 -0.41
CA ARG A 123 -12.84 0.49 0.33
C ARG A 123 -12.58 0.57 1.84
N ILE A 124 -13.35 1.41 2.51
CA ILE A 124 -13.36 1.51 3.97
C ILE A 124 -14.57 0.75 4.48
N HIS A 125 -14.32 -0.20 5.37
CA HIS A 125 -15.33 -0.92 6.13
C HIS A 125 -15.36 -0.32 7.55
N GLN A 126 -16.48 0.30 7.92
CA GLN A 126 -16.73 0.85 9.26
C GLN A 126 -17.35 -0.21 10.17
#